data_AF-A0A0S8AIX9-F1
#
_entry.id   AF-A0A0S8AIX9-F1
#
_cell.length_a   1.000
_cell.length_b   1.000
_cell.length_c   1.000
_cell.angle_alpha   90.00
_cell.angle_beta   90.00
_cell.angle_gamma   90.00
#
_symmetry.space_group_name_H-M   'P 1'
#
loop_
_entity.id
_entity.type
_entity.pdbx_description
1 polymer ?
#
loop_
_entity_poly.entity_id
_entity_poly.type
_entity_poly.pdbx_seq_one_letter_code
_entity_poly.pdbx_strand_id
1 'polypeptide(L)'
;MSVFVLRSYHDWEPATTFKSIPKDVDLALENIQYTKTHNGKTLWTLVADSAAHSMEDSIIRIENIRMVFFDSDMGDIVLTADQGEIIPQNKTVKVRSNVTVASTSGKVMQTEYLEYIEATNSLHTDKMVRMNFDHFTVSGKGMKMDIEKRIIYLSGSVKALLGG
;
A
#
# COMPACT_ATOMS: atom_id res chain seq x y z
N MET A 1 16.03 17.95 11.24
CA MET A 1 17.22 17.40 10.57
C MET A 1 16.95 15.95 10.28
N SER A 2 16.86 15.58 9.01
CA SER A 2 16.63 14.19 8.60
C SER A 2 17.98 13.57 8.27
N VAL A 3 18.31 12.47 8.93
CA VAL A 3 19.49 11.66 8.60
C VAL A 3 19.01 10.52 7.72
N PHE A 4 19.57 10.43 6.51
CA PHE A 4 19.36 9.30 5.61
C PHE A 4 20.51 8.32 5.83
N VAL A 5 20.19 7.07 6.16
CA VAL A 5 21.18 5.99 6.19
C VAL A 5 20.84 5.04 5.06
N LEU A 6 21.50 5.22 3.90
CA LEU A 6 21.60 4.19 2.88
C LEU A 6 22.75 3.27 3.26
N ARG A 7 22.44 2.02 3.61
CA ARG A 7 23.45 0.99 3.87
C ARG A 7 23.51 0.07 2.66
N SER A 8 24.39 0.39 1.71
CA SER A 8 24.70 -0.51 0.59
C SER A 8 25.58 -1.64 1.08
N TYR A 9 25.13 -2.89 0.93
CA TYR A 9 26.00 -4.05 1.04
C TYR A 9 26.73 -4.19 -0.30
N HIS A 10 28.04 -3.94 -0.27
CA HIS A 10 28.95 -4.06 -1.40
C HIS A 10 29.56 -5.45 -1.37
N ASP A 11 29.07 -6.34 -2.25
CA ASP A 11 29.78 -7.52 -2.77
C ASP A 11 28.86 -8.23 -3.78
N TRP A 12 28.89 -7.79 -5.04
CA TRP A 12 28.50 -8.64 -6.17
C TRP A 12 29.36 -8.31 -7.39
N GLU A 13 29.98 -9.35 -7.96
CA GLU A 13 30.54 -9.30 -9.31
C GLU A 13 29.43 -8.89 -10.28
N PRO A 14 29.65 -7.97 -11.23
CA PRO A 14 28.60 -7.52 -12.13
C PRO A 14 28.18 -8.70 -13.01
N ALA A 15 27.11 -9.40 -12.64
CA ALA A 15 26.32 -10.14 -13.61
C ALA A 15 25.78 -9.10 -14.60
N THR A 16 26.51 -8.92 -15.68
CA THR A 16 26.16 -8.13 -16.86
C THR A 16 24.83 -8.62 -17.42
N THR A 17 23.75 -8.04 -16.92
CA THR A 17 22.53 -7.81 -17.69
C THR A 17 21.81 -6.62 -17.07
N PHE A 18 22.25 -5.40 -17.42
CA PHE A 18 21.34 -4.28 -17.40
C PHE A 18 20.27 -4.59 -18.45
N LYS A 19 19.20 -5.25 -18.00
CA LYS A 19 17.96 -5.37 -18.76
C LYS A 19 17.56 -3.95 -19.09
N SER A 20 17.53 -3.63 -20.38
CA SER A 20 17.31 -2.28 -20.90
C SER A 20 16.20 -1.57 -20.14
N ILE A 21 16.55 -0.49 -19.44
CA ILE A 21 15.55 0.41 -18.84
C ILE A 21 14.68 0.91 -20.00
N PRO A 22 13.35 0.74 -19.94
CA PRO A 22 12.44 1.31 -20.95
C PRO A 22 12.72 2.80 -21.15
N LYS A 23 12.58 3.31 -22.39
CA LYS A 23 12.97 4.69 -22.73
C LYS A 23 12.21 5.78 -21.95
N ASP A 24 11.09 5.41 -21.36
CA ASP A 24 10.16 6.23 -20.59
C ASP A 24 10.41 6.16 -19.07
N VAL A 25 11.43 5.43 -18.62
CA VAL A 25 11.80 5.29 -17.20
C VAL A 25 13.14 5.97 -16.94
N ASP A 26 13.16 6.91 -15.98
CA ASP A 26 14.34 7.68 -15.65
C ASP A 26 15.09 7.14 -14.43
N LEU A 27 14.36 6.53 -13.50
CA LEU A 27 14.92 5.88 -12.32
C LEU A 27 14.22 4.55 -12.08
N ALA A 28 15.00 3.49 -11.92
CA ALA A 28 14.51 2.16 -11.54
C ALA A 28 15.31 1.64 -10.34
N LEU A 29 14.60 1.05 -9.39
CA LEU A 29 15.13 0.39 -8.20
C LEU A 29 14.58 -1.03 -8.15
N GLU A 30 15.40 -1.97 -7.70
CA GLU A 30 15.01 -3.37 -7.46
C GLU A 30 15.31 -3.74 -6.00
N ASN A 31 14.61 -4.75 -5.46
CA ASN A 31 14.78 -5.28 -4.10
C ASN A 31 14.66 -4.18 -3.03
N ILE A 32 13.52 -3.49 -3.01
CA ILE A 32 13.31 -2.30 -2.19
C ILE A 32 12.91 -2.72 -0.78
N GLN A 33 13.60 -2.16 0.20
CA GLN A 33 13.14 -2.07 1.58
C GLN A 33 13.29 -0.63 2.08
N TYR A 34 12.17 0.00 2.42
CA TYR A 34 12.14 1.38 2.90
C TYR A 34 11.37 1.47 4.22
N THR A 35 11.98 2.09 5.23
CA THR A 35 11.41 2.19 6.58
C THR A 35 11.35 3.65 7.01
N LYS A 36 10.16 4.11 7.41
CA LYS A 36 9.98 5.44 8.01
C LYS A 36 10.00 5.34 9.52
N THR A 37 10.80 6.18 10.17
CA THR A 37 10.88 6.29 11.63
C THR A 37 10.55 7.72 12.08
N HIS A 38 10.05 7.85 13.31
CA HIS A 38 9.87 9.12 13.99
C HIS A 38 10.21 8.95 15.47
N ASN A 39 11.12 9.78 15.99
CA ASN A 39 11.61 9.72 17.38
C ASN A 39 12.06 8.30 17.80
N GLY A 40 12.78 7.61 16.92
CA GLY A 40 13.28 6.24 17.17
C GLY A 40 12.23 5.13 17.05
N LYS A 41 10.96 5.46 16.81
CA LYS A 41 9.89 4.47 16.56
C LYS A 41 9.69 4.26 15.07
N THR A 42 9.60 3.01 14.64
CA THR A 42 9.21 2.68 13.27
C THR A 42 7.73 2.97 13.07
N LEU A 43 7.40 3.79 12.08
CA LEU A 43 6.02 4.09 11.71
C LEU A 43 5.51 3.10 10.68
N TRP A 44 6.31 2.80 9.66
CA TRP A 44 5.96 1.83 8.64
C TRP A 44 7.20 1.32 7.89
N THR A 45 7.05 0.15 7.26
CA THR A 45 8.04 -0.44 6.35
C THR A 45 7.37 -0.88 5.05
N LEU A 46 7.96 -0.51 3.92
CA LEU A 46 7.61 -0.97 2.58
C LEU A 46 8.68 -1.95 2.10
N VAL A 47 8.25 -3.12 1.63
CA VAL A 47 9.04 -4.07 0.85
C VAL A 47 8.39 -4.21 -0.52
N ALA A 48 9.19 -4.17 -1.58
CA ALA A 48 8.72 -4.31 -2.95
C ALA A 48 9.81 -4.88 -3.86
N ASP A 49 9.41 -5.54 -4.93
CA ASP A 49 10.37 -6.12 -5.89
C ASP A 49 11.03 -5.04 -6.73
N SER A 50 10.26 -4.03 -7.17
CA SER A 50 10.80 -2.92 -7.93
C SER A 50 9.98 -1.64 -7.77
N ALA A 51 10.62 -0.51 -8.09
CA ALA A 51 9.94 0.76 -8.31
C ALA A 51 10.60 1.51 -9.47
N ALA A 52 9.77 2.09 -10.33
CA ALA A 52 10.19 2.89 -11.47
C ALA A 52 9.52 4.27 -11.45
N HIS A 53 10.29 5.32 -11.65
CA HIS A 53 9.80 6.68 -11.81
C HIS A 53 9.99 7.12 -13.26
N SER A 54 8.91 7.62 -13.86
CA SER A 54 8.93 8.30 -15.15
C SER A 54 8.82 9.80 -14.90
N MET A 55 9.76 10.61 -15.40
CA MET A 55 9.68 12.07 -15.31
C MET A 55 8.58 12.62 -16.23
N GLU A 56 8.14 11.87 -17.26
CA GLU A 56 7.10 12.30 -18.19
C GLU A 56 5.75 12.47 -17.50
N ASP A 57 5.31 11.48 -16.72
CA ASP A 57 4.07 11.55 -15.95
C ASP A 57 4.29 11.84 -14.46
N SER A 58 5.55 11.80 -13.99
CA SER A 58 5.94 11.99 -12.59
C SER A 58 5.20 11.03 -11.64
N ILE A 59 4.91 9.81 -12.11
CA ILE A 59 4.31 8.71 -11.32
C ILE A 59 5.39 7.70 -10.96
N ILE A 60 5.36 7.23 -9.71
CA ILE A 60 6.20 6.12 -9.26
C ILE A 60 5.36 4.84 -9.30
N ARG A 61 5.76 3.89 -10.14
CA ARG A 61 5.13 2.57 -10.25
C ARG A 61 5.91 1.57 -9.41
N ILE A 62 5.23 0.69 -8.68
CA ILE A 62 5.81 -0.25 -7.73
C ILE A 62 5.19 -1.62 -7.95
N GLU A 63 6.00 -2.68 -7.92
CA GLU A 63 5.57 -4.08 -8.12
C GLU A 63 5.78 -4.91 -6.85
N ASN A 64 4.87 -5.85 -6.59
CA ASN A 64 4.85 -6.81 -5.48
C ASN A 64 5.02 -6.16 -4.11
N ILE A 65 4.03 -5.36 -3.73
CA ILE A 65 4.02 -4.51 -2.55
C ILE A 65 3.68 -5.33 -1.30
N ARG A 66 4.49 -5.16 -0.26
CA ARG A 66 4.14 -5.48 1.12
C ARG A 66 4.48 -4.32 2.03
N MET A 67 3.46 -3.68 2.60
CA MET A 67 3.60 -2.56 3.51
C MET A 67 3.11 -2.95 4.91
N VAL A 68 3.88 -2.62 5.95
CA VAL A 68 3.51 -2.81 7.35
C VAL A 68 3.42 -1.45 8.01
N PHE A 69 2.26 -1.10 8.55
CA PHE A 69 2.04 0.07 9.39
C PHE A 69 2.00 -0.36 10.85
N PHE A 70 2.82 0.25 11.69
CA PHE A 70 2.89 -0.06 13.11
C PHE A 70 1.96 0.90 13.85
N ASP A 71 0.86 0.36 14.36
CA ASP A 71 -0.21 1.12 15.04
C ASP A 71 -0.50 0.47 16.39
N SER A 72 -0.40 1.25 17.46
CA SER A 72 -0.60 0.75 18.83
C SER A 72 -2.05 0.43 19.17
N ASP A 73 -3.00 1.02 18.45
CA ASP A 73 -4.42 1.00 18.82
C ASP A 73 -5.18 -0.04 18.01
N MET A 74 -4.84 -0.21 16.74
CA MET A 74 -5.50 -1.15 15.82
C MET A 74 -4.74 -2.47 15.66
N GLY A 75 -3.53 -2.54 16.23
CA GLY A 75 -2.53 -3.55 15.92
C GLY A 75 -1.89 -3.29 14.57
N ASP A 76 -0.71 -3.86 14.35
CA ASP A 76 0.01 -3.70 13.08
C ASP A 76 -0.87 -4.08 11.89
N ILE A 77 -0.86 -3.24 10.86
CA ILE A 77 -1.64 -3.39 9.62
C ILE A 77 -0.68 -3.79 8.51
N VAL A 78 -0.99 -4.87 7.81
CA VAL A 78 -0.25 -5.34 6.64
C VAL A 78 -1.11 -5.11 5.39
N LEU A 79 -0.58 -4.33 4.46
CA LEU A 79 -1.13 -4.16 3.11
C LEU A 79 -0.28 -4.93 2.11
N THR A 80 -0.91 -5.74 1.26
CA THR A 80 -0.27 -6.39 0.12
C THR A 80 -1.03 -6.09 -1.16
N ALA A 81 -0.31 -5.95 -2.26
CA ALA A 81 -0.87 -5.81 -3.61
C ALA A 81 0.18 -6.14 -4.66
N ASP A 82 -0.23 -6.52 -5.86
CA ASP A 82 0.73 -6.83 -6.92
C ASP A 82 1.29 -5.54 -7.54
N GLN A 83 0.47 -4.48 -7.63
CA GLN A 83 0.84 -3.23 -8.29
C GLN A 83 0.49 -2.02 -7.45
N GLY A 84 1.29 -0.96 -7.58
CA GLY A 84 0.97 0.35 -7.02
C GLY A 84 1.52 1.53 -7.78
N GLU A 85 0.85 2.66 -7.59
CA GLU A 85 1.21 3.97 -8.16
C GLU A 85 1.22 5.01 -7.03
N ILE A 86 2.29 5.78 -6.94
CA ILE A 86 2.36 6.99 -6.13
C ILE A 86 2.30 8.18 -7.07
N ILE A 87 1.36 9.08 -6.82
CA ILE A 87 1.12 10.31 -7.57
C ILE A 87 1.47 11.48 -6.64
N PRO A 88 2.72 11.99 -6.67
CA PRO A 88 3.19 12.98 -5.70
C PRO A 88 2.42 14.30 -5.75
N GLN A 89 1.92 14.70 -6.93
CA GLN A 89 1.28 16.00 -7.18
C GLN A 89 0.04 16.20 -6.31
N ASN A 90 -0.75 15.14 -6.10
CA ASN A 90 -1.97 15.17 -5.30
C ASN A 90 -1.87 14.30 -4.04
N LYS A 91 -0.68 13.75 -3.74
CA LYS A 91 -0.42 12.85 -2.61
C LYS A 91 -1.41 11.67 -2.56
N THR A 92 -1.62 11.06 -3.72
CA THR A 92 -2.47 9.88 -3.88
C THR A 92 -1.63 8.64 -4.05
N VAL A 93 -2.02 7.55 -3.39
CA VAL A 93 -1.46 6.22 -3.56
C VAL A 93 -2.54 5.30 -4.06
N LYS A 94 -2.26 4.54 -5.11
CA LYS A 94 -3.17 3.54 -5.67
C LYS A 94 -2.50 2.18 -5.60
N VAL A 95 -3.24 1.16 -5.22
CA VAL A 95 -2.80 -0.23 -5.29
C VAL A 95 -3.84 -1.09 -6.00
N ARG A 96 -3.39 -2.05 -6.81
CA ARG A 96 -4.26 -2.87 -7.67
C ARG A 96 -3.81 -4.33 -7.64
N SER A 97 -4.76 -5.20 -7.96
CA SER A 97 -4.61 -6.66 -8.06
C SER A 97 -4.27 -7.31 -6.71
N ASN A 98 -5.08 -8.27 -6.29
CA ASN A 98 -4.90 -9.03 -5.05
C ASN A 98 -4.71 -8.14 -3.79
N VAL A 99 -5.40 -7.00 -3.73
CA VAL A 99 -5.24 -6.05 -2.62
C VAL A 99 -5.82 -6.64 -1.34
N THR A 100 -4.96 -6.86 -0.35
CA THR A 100 -5.34 -7.34 0.99
C THR A 100 -4.83 -6.37 2.04
N VAL A 101 -5.69 -6.01 2.99
CA VAL A 101 -5.33 -5.24 4.18
C VAL A 101 -5.74 -6.06 5.40
N ALA A 102 -4.77 -6.47 6.21
CA ALA A 102 -4.99 -7.32 7.37
C ALA A 102 -4.39 -6.69 8.63
N SER A 103 -5.14 -6.70 9.74
CA SER A 103 -4.59 -6.35 11.05
C SER A 103 -4.13 -7.60 11.80
N THR A 104 -3.13 -7.45 12.66
CA THR A 104 -2.74 -8.51 13.61
C THR A 104 -3.86 -8.90 14.58
N SER A 105 -4.88 -8.07 14.71
CA SER A 105 -6.11 -8.37 15.46
C SER A 105 -7.09 -9.29 14.71
N GLY A 106 -6.75 -9.77 13.50
CA GLY A 106 -7.60 -10.71 12.74
C GLY A 106 -8.61 -10.07 11.77
N LYS A 107 -8.65 -8.74 11.64
CA LYS A 107 -9.53 -8.06 10.67
C LYS A 107 -8.90 -8.10 9.28
N VAL A 108 -9.68 -8.39 8.25
CA VAL A 108 -9.17 -8.52 6.87
C VAL A 108 -10.09 -7.82 5.89
N MET A 109 -9.53 -6.99 5.01
CA MET A 109 -10.21 -6.40 3.86
C MET A 109 -9.56 -6.88 2.56
N GLN A 110 -10.37 -7.23 1.57
CA GLN A 110 -9.93 -7.69 0.26
C GLN A 110 -10.67 -6.96 -0.85
N THR A 111 -9.94 -6.53 -1.88
CA THR A 111 -10.47 -5.87 -3.07
C THR A 111 -9.49 -5.96 -4.24
N GLU A 112 -9.92 -5.55 -5.44
CA GLU A 112 -9.06 -5.48 -6.64
C GLU A 112 -8.34 -4.14 -6.79
N TYR A 113 -8.83 -3.09 -6.11
CA TYR A 113 -8.31 -1.73 -6.21
C TYR A 113 -8.53 -1.00 -4.91
N LEU A 114 -7.53 -0.25 -4.45
CA LEU A 114 -7.66 0.64 -3.31
C LEU A 114 -6.87 1.92 -3.57
N GLU A 115 -7.49 3.06 -3.26
CA GLU A 115 -6.89 4.38 -3.37
C GLU A 115 -6.84 5.04 -2.00
N TYR A 116 -5.67 5.56 -1.63
CA TYR A 116 -5.48 6.44 -0.48
C TYR A 116 -5.29 7.87 -0.95
N ILE A 117 -6.01 8.80 -0.33
CA ILE A 117 -5.93 10.23 -0.61
C ILE A 117 -5.51 10.96 0.66
N GLU A 118 -4.28 11.49 0.70
CA GLU A 118 -3.73 12.17 1.88
C GLU A 118 -4.55 13.40 2.29
N ALA A 119 -5.01 14.20 1.32
CA ALA A 119 -5.74 15.44 1.56
C ALA A 119 -7.04 15.25 2.38
N THR A 120 -7.63 14.07 2.32
CA THR A 120 -8.86 13.73 3.06
C THR A 120 -8.65 12.60 4.06
N ASN A 121 -7.41 12.14 4.22
CA ASN A 121 -7.01 10.98 5.00
C ASN A 121 -7.98 9.80 4.88
N SER A 122 -8.28 9.40 3.63
CA SER A 122 -9.32 8.41 3.36
C SER A 122 -8.93 7.37 2.33
N LEU A 123 -9.52 6.18 2.49
CA LEU A 123 -9.42 5.07 1.54
C LEU A 123 -10.66 4.98 0.68
N HIS A 124 -10.50 4.64 -0.60
CA HIS A 124 -11.59 4.51 -1.55
C HIS A 124 -11.40 3.29 -2.44
N THR A 125 -12.51 2.66 -2.80
CA THR A 125 -12.56 1.74 -3.94
C THR A 125 -13.92 1.84 -4.60
N ASP A 126 -13.98 1.67 -5.91
CA ASP A 126 -15.21 1.51 -6.69
C ASP A 126 -15.54 0.02 -6.96
N LYS A 127 -14.64 -0.88 -6.55
CA LYS A 127 -14.71 -2.32 -6.80
C LYS A 127 -15.51 -3.03 -5.72
N MET A 128 -15.69 -4.33 -5.92
CA MET A 128 -16.16 -5.21 -4.86
C MET A 128 -15.15 -5.22 -3.73
N VAL A 129 -15.64 -5.12 -2.50
CA VAL A 129 -14.86 -5.23 -1.28
C VAL A 129 -15.50 -6.27 -0.37
N ARG A 130 -14.66 -7.07 0.28
CA ARG A 130 -15.05 -7.97 1.38
C ARG A 130 -14.25 -7.59 2.61
N MET A 131 -14.93 -7.43 3.73
CA MET A 131 -14.33 -7.14 5.03
C MET A 131 -14.79 -8.19 6.02
N ASN A 132 -13.83 -8.91 6.59
CA ASN A 132 -14.03 -9.85 7.68
C ASN A 132 -13.65 -9.16 8.98
N PHE A 133 -14.60 -9.07 9.89
CA PHE A 133 -14.42 -8.64 11.27
C PHE A 133 -14.66 -9.83 12.20
N ASP A 134 -14.40 -9.66 13.50
CA ASP A 134 -14.41 -10.74 14.50
C ASP A 134 -15.72 -11.56 14.50
N HIS A 135 -16.87 -10.89 14.39
CA HIS A 135 -18.19 -11.53 14.51
C HIS A 135 -19.07 -11.40 13.28
N PHE A 136 -18.59 -10.73 12.23
CA PHE A 136 -19.38 -10.49 11.04
C PHE A 136 -18.51 -10.26 9.81
N THR A 137 -19.06 -10.62 8.66
CA THR A 137 -18.48 -10.31 7.36
C THR A 137 -19.40 -9.33 6.64
N VAL A 138 -18.83 -8.28 6.06
CA VAL A 138 -19.55 -7.36 5.19
C VAL A 138 -18.93 -7.36 3.80
N SER A 139 -19.76 -7.37 2.77
CA SER A 139 -19.33 -7.16 1.40
C SER A 139 -20.18 -6.10 0.73
N GLY A 140 -19.62 -5.39 -0.23
CA GLY A 140 -20.33 -4.39 -1.03
C GLY A 140 -19.56 -3.99 -2.27
N LYS A 141 -20.21 -3.23 -3.15
CA LYS A 141 -19.58 -2.55 -4.29
C LYS A 141 -19.39 -1.08 -3.92
N GLY A 142 -18.16 -0.61 -3.99
CA GLY A 142 -17.81 0.75 -3.61
C GLY A 142 -17.65 0.89 -2.09
N MET A 143 -16.55 1.49 -1.67
CA MET A 143 -16.25 1.76 -0.27
C MET A 143 -15.50 3.08 -0.12
N LYS A 144 -15.82 3.81 0.95
CA LYS A 144 -15.02 4.93 1.46
C LYS A 144 -14.78 4.74 2.95
N MET A 145 -13.53 4.90 3.39
CA MET A 145 -13.17 4.89 4.79
C MET A 145 -12.51 6.20 5.18
N ASP A 146 -13.06 6.88 6.19
CA ASP A 146 -12.37 7.96 6.89
C ASP A 146 -11.46 7.32 7.96
N ILE A 147 -10.14 7.42 7.77
CA ILE A 147 -9.18 6.72 8.63
C ILE A 147 -9.17 7.31 10.04
N GLU A 148 -9.27 8.63 10.15
CA GLU A 148 -9.25 9.33 11.44
C GLU A 148 -10.50 9.02 12.26
N LYS A 149 -11.68 9.12 11.64
CA LYS A 149 -12.95 8.83 12.32
C LYS A 149 -13.26 7.35 12.44
N ARG A 150 -12.51 6.50 11.73
CA ARG A 150 -12.74 5.04 11.64
C ARG A 150 -14.15 4.70 11.17
N ILE A 151 -14.69 5.48 10.23
CA ILE A 151 -16.03 5.26 9.65
C ILE A 151 -15.88 4.70 8.25
N ILE A 152 -16.57 3.59 7.98
CA ILE A 152 -16.65 2.94 6.68
C ILE A 152 -18.04 3.14 6.09
N TYR A 153 -18.09 3.63 4.86
CA TYR A 153 -19.29 3.76 4.05
C TYR A 153 -19.22 2.76 2.89
N LEU A 154 -20.29 1.99 2.68
CA LEU A 154 -20.44 1.12 1.51
C LEU A 154 -21.53 1.68 0.59
N SER A 155 -21.24 1.76 -0.70
CA SER A 155 -22.08 2.50 -1.64
C SER A 155 -23.18 1.68 -2.30
N GLY A 156 -23.02 0.35 -2.43
CA GLY A 156 -24.04 -0.48 -3.05
C GLY A 156 -23.81 -1.98 -2.88
N SER A 157 -24.82 -2.78 -3.25
CA SER A 157 -24.80 -4.25 -3.16
C SER A 157 -24.35 -4.78 -1.79
N VAL A 158 -24.75 -4.10 -0.71
CA VAL A 158 -24.29 -4.40 0.64
C VAL A 158 -24.93 -5.68 1.14
N LYS A 159 -24.09 -6.62 1.60
CA LYS A 159 -24.50 -7.83 2.29
C LYS A 159 -23.70 -7.96 3.57
N ALA A 160 -24.40 -8.16 4.69
CA ALA A 160 -23.80 -8.47 5.98
C ALA A 160 -24.19 -9.89 6.38
N LEU A 161 -23.22 -10.64 6.90
CA LEU A 161 -23.40 -11.95 7.49
C LEU A 161 -22.96 -11.84 8.96
N LEU A 162 -23.91 -11.97 9.88
CA LEU A 162 -23.68 -11.92 11.32
C LEU A 162 -23.58 -13.35 11.84
N GLY A 163 -22.47 -13.66 12.53
CA GLY A 163 -22.34 -14.85 13.37
C GLY A 163 -22.26 -16.20 12.67
N GLY A 164 -21.28 -16.99 13.10
CA GLY A 164 -21.53 -18.35 13.59
C GLY A 164 -21.37 -18.31 15.11
#